data_AF-A0A7G5LYM3-F1
#
_entry.id   AF-A0A7G5LYM3-F1
#
_cell.length_a   1.000
_cell.length_b   1.000
_cell.length_c   1.000
_cell.angle_alpha   90.00
_cell.angle_beta   90.00
_cell.angle_gamma   90.00
#
_symmetry.space_group_name_H-M   'P 1'
#
loop_
_entity.id
_entity.type
_entity.pdbx_description
1 polymer ?
#
loop_
_entity_poly.entity_id
_entity_poly.type
_entity_poly.pdbx_seq_one_letter_code
_entity_poly.pdbx_strand_id
1 'polypeptide(L)'
;MSAAAFRHGDGCLTGTHALVRRLAEVTGTSQTSAVEDAVRRRLAELEAEGASVVQAADHQRVERLLVEFRRDLTDEDRRTMSLADDAVYDEHGLPR
;
A
#
# COMPACT_ATOMS: atom_id res chain seq x y z
N MET A 1 14.26 -10.58 52.45
CA MET A 1 14.15 -10.15 51.05
C MET A 1 13.06 -11.03 50.41
N SER A 2 11.82 -10.62 50.12
CA SER A 2 11.21 -9.29 49.88
C SER A 2 11.97 -8.49 48.81
N ALA A 3 11.41 -8.04 47.68
CA ALA A 3 10.12 -8.33 47.02
C ALA A 3 10.28 -8.01 45.49
N ALA A 4 9.32 -8.20 44.58
CA ALA A 4 7.91 -8.57 44.72
C ALA A 4 7.40 -9.41 43.52
N ALA A 5 6.24 -10.04 43.70
CA ALA A 5 5.43 -10.66 42.66
C ALA A 5 4.84 -9.63 41.68
N PHE A 6 5.19 -9.70 40.39
CA PHE A 6 4.54 -8.93 39.33
C PHE A 6 3.19 -9.53 38.93
N ARG A 7 2.25 -9.56 39.88
CA ARG A 7 0.83 -9.83 39.62
C ARG A 7 0.20 -8.60 38.99
N HIS A 8 0.28 -8.49 37.66
CA HIS A 8 -0.63 -7.63 36.91
C HIS A 8 -1.95 -8.40 36.76
N GLY A 9 -2.93 -8.04 37.58
CA GLY A 9 -4.20 -8.74 37.64
C GLY A 9 -5.07 -8.54 36.40
N ASP A 10 -5.99 -9.48 36.22
CA ASP A 10 -7.03 -9.51 35.19
C ASP A 10 -8.00 -8.32 35.32
N GLY A 11 -7.53 -7.14 34.91
CA GLY A 11 -8.18 -5.84 35.05
C GLY A 11 -8.71 -5.27 33.73
N CYS A 12 -9.28 -6.12 32.87
CA CYS A 12 -10.22 -5.72 31.81
C CYS A 12 -9.80 -4.50 30.94
N LEU A 13 -8.70 -4.62 30.16
CA LEU A 13 -8.35 -3.65 29.10
C LEU A 13 -9.29 -3.75 27.87
N THR A 14 -10.58 -3.98 28.07
CA THR A 14 -11.58 -4.12 26.99
C THR A 14 -12.35 -2.82 26.73
N GLY A 15 -12.46 -1.95 27.74
CA GLY A 15 -13.11 -0.65 27.59
C GLY A 15 -12.22 0.35 26.84
N THR A 16 -12.79 1.07 25.87
CA THR A 16 -12.10 2.07 25.04
C THR A 16 -11.26 3.05 25.87
N HIS A 17 -11.79 3.55 27.00
CA HIS A 17 -11.06 4.45 27.90
C HIS A 17 -9.84 3.78 28.55
N ALA A 18 -9.90 2.49 28.88
CA ALA A 18 -8.76 1.77 29.44
C ALA A 18 -7.66 1.55 28.40
N LEU A 19 -8.04 1.27 27.14
CA LEU A 19 -7.12 1.18 26.00
C LEU A 19 -6.48 2.53 25.69
N VAL A 20 -7.26 3.62 25.65
CA VAL A 20 -6.76 4.98 25.39
C VAL A 20 -5.82 5.46 26.50
N ARG A 21 -6.18 5.25 27.77
CA ARG A 21 -5.28 5.53 28.90
C ARG A 21 -3.98 4.74 28.77
N ARG A 22 -4.06 3.44 28.46
CA ARG A 22 -2.87 2.60 28.30
C ARG A 22 -2.00 3.02 27.12
N LEU A 23 -2.60 3.43 26.01
CA LEU A 23 -1.88 3.95 24.86
C LEU A 23 -1.10 5.21 25.25
N ALA A 24 -1.77 6.18 25.87
CA ALA A 24 -1.18 7.42 26.36
C ALA A 24 -0.03 7.20 27.38
N GLU A 25 -0.20 6.26 28.31
CA GLU A 25 0.85 5.84 29.26
C GLU A 25 2.12 5.33 28.53
N VAL A 26 1.94 4.55 27.46
CA VAL A 26 3.05 3.92 26.72
C VAL A 26 3.69 4.88 25.71
N THR A 27 2.93 5.80 25.12
CA THR A 27 3.44 6.82 24.19
C THR A 27 3.98 8.07 24.88
N GLY A 28 3.68 8.28 26.18
CA GLY A 28 4.04 9.49 26.91
C GLY A 28 3.29 10.74 26.45
N THR A 29 2.12 10.57 25.81
CA THR A 29 1.32 11.67 25.24
C THR A 29 -0.01 11.86 26.01
N SER A 30 -0.77 12.91 25.68
CA SER A 30 -2.13 13.05 26.23
C SER A 30 -3.06 11.98 25.67
N GLN A 31 -4.11 11.61 26.40
CA GLN A 31 -5.13 10.66 25.92
C GLN A 31 -5.79 11.10 24.60
N THR A 32 -6.00 12.40 24.43
CA THR A 32 -6.52 12.98 23.16
C THR A 32 -5.52 12.79 22.03
N SER A 33 -4.25 13.17 22.24
CA SER A 33 -3.19 13.03 21.23
C SER A 33 -2.95 11.56 20.86
N ALA A 34 -3.02 10.65 21.83
CA ALA A 34 -2.92 9.21 21.60
C ALA A 34 -4.04 8.68 20.69
N VAL A 35 -5.28 9.16 20.86
CA VAL A 35 -6.40 8.84 19.95
C VAL A 35 -6.19 9.46 18.57
N GLU A 36 -5.86 10.75 18.49
CA GLU A 36 -5.64 11.46 17.22
C GLU A 36 -4.55 10.79 16.37
N ASP A 37 -3.42 10.44 16.97
CA ASP A 37 -2.31 9.77 16.27
C ASP A 37 -2.69 8.34 15.85
N ALA A 38 -3.40 7.59 16.69
CA ALA A 38 -3.87 6.24 16.34
C ALA A 38 -4.87 6.26 15.17
N VAL A 39 -5.83 7.20 15.17
CA VAL A 39 -6.79 7.37 14.07
C VAL A 39 -6.08 7.83 12.80
N ARG A 40 -5.19 8.83 12.88
CA ARG A 40 -4.45 9.33 11.71
C ARG A 40 -3.60 8.23 11.07
N ARG A 41 -2.92 7.42 11.88
CA ARG A 41 -2.15 6.26 11.40
C ARG A 41 -3.05 5.21 10.75
N ARG A 42 -4.18 4.84 11.36
CA ARG A 42 -5.05 3.80 10.78
C ARG A 42 -5.71 4.26 9.47
N LEU A 43 -6.03 5.55 9.33
CA LEU A 43 -6.51 6.11 8.07
C LEU A 43 -5.43 6.03 6.99
N ALA A 44 -4.19 6.47 7.29
CA ALA A 44 -3.07 6.39 6.34
C ALA A 44 -2.73 4.94 5.93
N GLU A 45 -2.82 3.97 6.86
CA GLU A 45 -2.70 2.54 6.55
C GLU A 45 -3.78 2.07 5.57
N LEU A 46 -5.05 2.40 5.84
CA LEU A 46 -6.18 2.03 4.97
C LEU A 46 -6.11 2.68 3.58
N GLU A 47 -5.65 3.94 3.51
CA GLU A 47 -5.42 4.66 2.25
C GLU A 47 -4.28 4.00 1.44
N ALA A 48 -3.19 3.58 2.09
CA ALA A 48 -2.10 2.86 1.46
C ALA A 48 -2.50 1.45 1.01
N GLU A 49 -3.24 0.70 1.85
CA GLU A 49 -3.84 -0.59 1.52
C GLU A 49 -4.72 -0.44 0.26
N GLY A 50 -5.66 0.53 0.25
CA GLY A 50 -6.54 0.81 -0.88
C GLY A 50 -5.81 1.23 -2.15
N ALA A 51 -4.82 2.12 -2.05
CA ALA A 51 -3.99 2.53 -3.18
C ALA A 51 -3.24 1.35 -3.82
N SER A 52 -2.71 0.42 -3.00
CA SER A 52 -2.02 -0.78 -3.48
C SER A 52 -2.95 -1.71 -4.27
N VAL A 53 -4.20 -1.88 -3.80
CA VAL A 53 -5.21 -2.72 -4.46
C VAL A 53 -5.65 -2.10 -5.80
N VAL A 54 -5.85 -0.77 -5.84
CA VAL A 54 -6.20 -0.06 -7.08
C VAL A 54 -5.08 -0.13 -8.11
N GLN A 55 -3.82 0.10 -7.71
CA GLN A 55 -2.67 -0.01 -8.62
C GLN A 55 -2.46 -1.43 -9.14
N ALA A 56 -2.61 -2.45 -8.28
CA ALA A 56 -2.52 -3.85 -8.70
C ALA A 56 -3.63 -4.25 -9.67
N ALA A 57 -4.87 -3.80 -9.42
CA ALA A 57 -6.01 -4.05 -10.29
C ALA A 57 -5.87 -3.36 -11.66
N ASP A 58 -5.37 -2.12 -11.69
CA ASP A 58 -5.17 -1.39 -12.95
C ASP A 58 -4.00 -1.98 -13.74
N HIS A 59 -2.90 -2.37 -13.10
CA HIS A 59 -1.80 -3.08 -13.77
C HIS A 59 -2.27 -4.42 -14.38
N GLN A 60 -3.07 -5.22 -13.65
CA GLN A 60 -3.67 -6.44 -14.20
C GLN A 60 -4.67 -6.18 -15.35
N ARG A 61 -5.29 -5.00 -15.39
CA ARG A 61 -6.16 -4.58 -16.49
C ARG A 61 -5.33 -4.20 -17.72
N VAL A 62 -4.25 -3.44 -17.54
CA VAL A 62 -3.31 -3.06 -18.60
C VAL A 62 -2.65 -4.29 -19.22
N GLU A 63 -2.11 -5.21 -18.41
CA GLU A 63 -1.48 -6.44 -18.92
C GLU A 63 -2.46 -7.30 -19.74
N ARG A 64 -3.71 -7.41 -19.29
CA ARG A 64 -4.76 -8.13 -20.03
C ARG A 64 -5.02 -7.51 -21.40
N LEU A 65 -5.13 -6.19 -21.47
CA LEU A 65 -5.32 -5.46 -22.72
C LEU A 65 -4.11 -5.59 -23.65
N LEU A 66 -2.89 -5.59 -23.10
CA LEU A 66 -1.66 -5.82 -23.87
C LEU A 66 -1.55 -7.26 -24.38
N VAL A 67 -2.04 -8.25 -23.65
CA VAL A 67 -2.12 -9.64 -24.11
C VAL A 67 -3.17 -9.81 -25.20
N GLU A 68 -4.34 -9.18 -25.06
CA GLU A 68 -5.41 -9.16 -26.06
C GLU A 68 -4.93 -8.51 -27.37
N PHE A 69 -4.36 -7.30 -27.29
CA PHE A 69 -3.78 -6.61 -28.45
C PHE A 69 -2.68 -7.43 -29.14
N ARG A 70 -1.77 -8.06 -28.38
CA ARG A 70 -0.71 -8.92 -28.95
C ARG A 70 -1.25 -10.18 -29.64
N ARG A 71 -2.43 -10.67 -29.26
CA ARG A 71 -3.06 -11.85 -29.87
C ARG A 71 -3.58 -11.56 -31.28
N ASP A 72 -4.05 -10.34 -31.51
CA ASP A 72 -4.69 -9.93 -32.77
C ASP A 72 -3.65 -9.44 -33.82
N LEU A 73 -2.39 -9.21 -33.41
CA LEU A 73 -1.29 -8.84 -34.30
C LEU A 73 -0.64 -10.05 -34.98
N THR A 74 -0.63 -10.06 -36.32
CA THR A 74 0.12 -11.04 -37.11
C THR A 74 1.63 -10.80 -37.05
N ASP A 75 2.42 -11.75 -37.55
CA ASP A 75 3.87 -11.60 -37.68
C ASP A 75 4.27 -10.52 -38.70
N GLU A 76 3.37 -10.13 -39.60
CA GLU A 76 3.57 -9.07 -40.58
C GLU A 76 3.29 -7.69 -39.97
N ASP A 77 2.21 -7.57 -39.18
CA ASP A 77 1.91 -6.36 -38.41
C ASP A 77 3.06 -6.01 -37.45
N ARG A 78 3.55 -7.00 -36.68
CA ARG A 78 4.68 -6.82 -35.75
C ARG A 78 5.97 -6.38 -36.45
N ARG A 79 6.25 -6.90 -37.65
CA ARG A 79 7.40 -6.45 -38.46
C ARG A 79 7.21 -5.03 -38.96
N THR A 80 6.03 -4.69 -39.45
CA THR A 80 5.68 -3.35 -39.95
C THR A 80 5.77 -2.30 -38.85
N MET A 81 5.29 -2.62 -37.65
CA MET A 81 5.40 -1.77 -36.47
C MET A 81 6.87 -1.55 -36.07
N SER A 82 7.69 -2.60 -35.99
CA SER A 82 9.12 -2.47 -35.66
C SER A 82 9.87 -1.58 -36.63
N LEU A 83 9.63 -1.73 -37.94
CA LEU A 83 10.28 -0.92 -38.98
C LEU A 83 9.84 0.55 -38.93
N ALA A 84 8.59 0.83 -38.51
CA ALA A 84 8.10 2.19 -38.31
C ALA A 84 8.70 2.82 -37.03
N ASP A 85 8.89 2.03 -35.98
CA ASP A 85 9.51 2.47 -34.72
C ASP A 85 10.99 2.79 -34.94
N ASP A 86 11.75 1.90 -35.59
CA ASP A 86 13.16 2.09 -35.95
C ASP A 86 13.40 3.33 -36.84
N ALA A 87 12.40 3.77 -37.59
CA ALA A 87 12.46 4.95 -38.45
C ALA A 87 12.27 6.27 -37.69
N VAL A 88 11.67 6.23 -36.49
CA VAL A 88 11.33 7.42 -35.68
C VAL A 88 12.18 7.51 -34.41
N TYR A 89 12.49 6.37 -33.79
CA TYR A 89 13.22 6.27 -32.53
C TYR A 89 14.57 5.57 -32.68
N ASP A 90 15.51 5.89 -31.81
CA ASP A 90 16.81 5.25 -31.68
C ASP A 90 16.76 3.98 -30.79
N GLU A 91 17.91 3.33 -30.62
CA GLU A 91 18.10 2.14 -29.77
C GLU A 91 17.89 2.38 -28.26
N HIS A 92 17.63 3.63 -27.86
CA HIS A 92 17.28 4.02 -26.49
C HIS A 92 15.81 4.46 -26.38
N GLY A 93 15.03 4.39 -27.47
CA GLY A 93 13.63 4.82 -27.53
C GLY A 93 13.46 6.34 -27.58
N LEU A 94 14.51 7.10 -27.91
CA LEU A 94 14.46 8.55 -28.07
C LEU A 94 14.18 8.92 -29.53
N PRO A 95 13.43 9.99 -29.82
CA PRO A 95 13.25 10.47 -31.21
C PRO A 95 14.60 10.81 -31.86
N ARG A 96 14.78 10.39 -33.12
CA ARG A 96 15.97 10.66 -33.93
C ARG A 96 16.06 12.11 -34.43
#